data_AF-A0A2V7FK08-F1
#
_entry.id   AF-A0A2V7FK08-F1
#
_cell.length_a   1.000
_cell.length_b   1.000
_cell.length_c   1.000
_cell.angle_alpha   90.00
_cell.angle_beta   90.00
_cell.angle_gamma   90.00
#
_symmetry.space_group_name_H-M   'P 1'
#
loop_
_entity.id
_entity.type
_entity.pdbx_description
1 polymer ?
#
loop_
_entity_poly.entity_id
_entity_poly.type
_entity_poly.pdbx_seq_one_letter_code
_entity_poly.pdbx_strand_id
1 'polypeptide(L)' 'ATVVTLSEEHGVVELSACRARPQIGDVVEVVPNHCCVVSNMVDEVYGVRDGTVEAVWPVAARGEVR' A
#
# COMPACT_ATOMS: atom_id res chain seq x y z
N ALA A 1 6.86 7.09 -11.92
CA ALA A 1 5.61 6.33 -12.03
C ALA A 1 4.51 7.14 -11.38
N THR A 2 3.30 7.10 -11.94
CA THR A 2 2.15 7.84 -11.39
C THR A 2 0.94 6.92 -11.39
N VAL A 3 0.25 6.78 -10.25
CA VAL A 3 -1.05 6.11 -10.20
C VAL A 3 -2.08 7.05 -10.83
N VAL A 4 -2.71 6.64 -11.93
CA VAL A 4 -3.62 7.50 -12.71
C VAL A 4 -5.09 7.17 -12.47
N THR A 5 -5.41 5.91 -12.16
CA THR A 5 -6.76 5.48 -11.77
C THR A 5 -6.69 4.35 -10.76
N LEU A 6 -7.73 4.25 -9.94
CA LEU A 6 -7.96 3.17 -8.98
C LEU A 6 -9.40 2.68 -9.13
N SER A 7 -9.59 1.38 -9.04
CA SER A 7 -10.87 0.71 -8.78
C SER A 7 -10.77 -0.07 -7.47
N GLU A 8 -11.76 -0.89 -7.12
CA GLU A 8 -11.79 -1.63 -5.85
C GLU A 8 -10.50 -2.43 -5.60
N GLU A 9 -10.05 -3.20 -6.60
CA GLU A 9 -8.91 -4.13 -6.46
C GLU A 9 -7.80 -3.90 -7.52
N HIS A 10 -7.93 -2.87 -8.36
CA HIS A 10 -6.96 -2.61 -9.43
C HIS A 10 -6.53 -1.14 -9.46
N GLY A 11 -5.25 -0.92 -9.78
CA GLY A 11 -4.72 0.41 -10.07
C GLY A 11 -4.05 0.44 -11.43
N VAL A 12 -4.19 1.56 -12.14
CA VAL A 12 -3.45 1.82 -13.38
C VAL A 12 -2.30 2.76 -13.08
N VAL A 13 -1.09 2.36 -13.48
CA VAL A 13 0.13 3.12 -13.25
C VAL A 13 0.75 3.53 -14.58
N GLU A 14 0.96 4.83 -14.75
CA GLU A 14 1.71 5.40 -15.86
C GLU A 14 3.23 5.28 -15.58
N LEU A 15 3.94 4.62 -16.50
CA LEU A 15 5.35 4.25 -16.37
C LEU A 15 6.24 4.93 -17.42
N SER A 16 5.73 5.85 -18.25
CA SER A 16 6.48 6.57 -19.29
C SER A 16 7.76 7.24 -18.79
N ALA A 17 7.77 7.75 -17.55
CA ALA A 17 8.94 8.37 -16.93
C ALA A 17 9.91 7.36 -16.27
N CYS A 18 9.61 6.05 -16.27
CA CYS A 18 10.41 5.03 -15.61
C CYS A 18 11.42 4.40 -16.58
N ARG A 19 12.69 4.32 -16.15
CA ARG A 19 13.76 3.68 -16.94
C ARG A 19 13.61 2.16 -17.04
N ALA A 20 13.14 1.54 -15.96
CA ALA A 20 12.81 0.12 -15.89
C ALA A 20 11.34 -0.04 -15.55
N ARG A 21 10.69 -1.05 -16.12
CA ARG A 21 9.29 -1.38 -15.88
C ARG A 21 9.20 -2.66 -15.04
N PRO A 22 8.31 -2.71 -14.02
CA PRO A 22 8.03 -3.95 -13.30
C PRO A 22 7.61 -5.04 -14.27
N GLN A 23 8.02 -6.27 -13.99
CA GLN A 23 7.57 -7.47 -14.67
C GLN A 23 6.33 -8.04 -13.98
N ILE A 24 5.63 -8.92 -14.68
CA ILE A 24 4.49 -9.65 -14.09
C ILE A 24 5.03 -10.49 -12.91
N GLY A 25 4.42 -10.31 -11.74
CA GLY A 25 4.82 -10.98 -10.49
C GLY A 25 5.71 -10.14 -9.57
N ASP A 26 6.23 -8.99 -10.03
CA ASP A 26 6.99 -8.08 -9.18
C ASP A 26 6.09 -7.47 -8.10
N VAL A 27 6.60 -7.41 -6.87
CA VAL A 27 5.98 -6.67 -5.77
C VAL A 27 6.47 -5.23 -5.83
N VAL A 28 5.54 -4.27 -5.74
CA VAL A 28 5.84 -2.84 -5.73
C VAL A 28 5.37 -2.20 -4.43
N GLU A 29 6.10 -1.19 -3.96
CA GLU A 29 5.70 -0.39 -2.80
C GLU A 29 4.89 0.83 -3.25
N VAL A 30 3.72 1.04 -2.64
CA VAL A 30 2.84 2.17 -2.93
C VAL A 30 2.71 3.02 -1.67
N VAL A 31 3.07 4.30 -1.77
CA VAL A 31 2.86 5.26 -0.69
C VAL A 31 1.41 5.76 -0.75
N PRO A 32 0.61 5.60 0.32
CA PRO A 32 -0.76 6.04 0.32
C PRO A 32 -0.87 7.57 0.36
N ASN A 33 -1.89 8.12 -0.30
CA ASN A 33 -2.15 9.56 -0.27
C ASN A 33 -2.57 10.08 1.11
N HIS A 34 -3.36 9.28 1.85
CA HIS A 34 -3.86 9.62 3.18
C HIS A 34 -3.75 8.41 4.10
N CYS A 35 -2.84 8.46 5.08
CA CYS A 35 -2.58 7.33 5.98
C CYS A 35 -3.81 6.91 6.80
N CYS A 36 -4.54 7.87 7.38
CA CYS A 36 -5.66 7.58 8.27
C CYS A 36 -6.74 6.69 7.63
N VAL A 37 -7.08 6.93 6.36
CA VAL A 37 -8.10 6.13 5.65
C VAL A 37 -7.59 4.71 5.42
N VAL A 38 -6.34 4.57 4.99
CA VAL A 38 -5.73 3.26 4.71
C VAL A 38 -5.60 2.41 5.97
N SER A 39 -5.16 3.00 7.08
CA SER A 39 -5.11 2.30 8.37
C SER A 39 -6.48 1.74 8.77
N ASN A 40 -7.58 2.39 8.40
CA ASN A 40 -8.94 1.92 8.72
C ASN A 40 -9.46 0.80 7.79
N MET A 41 -8.74 0.49 6.71
CA MET A 41 -9.14 -0.55 5.74
C MET A 41 -8.51 -1.93 6.03
N VAL A 42 -7.53 -2.01 6.93
CA VAL A 42 -6.77 -3.23 7.22
C VAL A 42 -6.87 -3.59 8.70
N ASP A 43 -6.87 -4.89 9.01
CA ASP A 43 -6.89 -5.36 10.41
C ASP A 43 -5.51 -5.28 11.09
N GLU A 44 -4.43 -5.28 10.30
CA GLU A 44 -3.05 -5.36 10.80
C GLU A 44 -2.10 -4.42 10.04
N VAL A 45 -1.03 -3.99 10.73
CA VAL A 45 0.09 -3.24 10.15
C VAL A 45 1.39 -4.01 10.42
N TYR A 46 2.19 -4.18 9.38
CA TYR A 46 3.44 -4.93 9.42
C TYR A 46 4.61 -3.96 9.65
N GLY A 47 5.33 -4.14 10.77
CA GLY A 47 6.56 -3.42 11.06
C GLY A 47 7.76 -4.12 10.42
N VAL A 48 8.42 -3.44 9.47
CA VAL A 48 9.52 -4.00 8.67
C VAL A 48 10.83 -3.28 8.97
N ARG A 49 11.91 -4.02 9.17
CA ARG A 49 13.30 -3.51 9.25
C ARG A 49 14.20 -4.39 8.40
N ASP A 50 15.06 -3.77 7.60
CA ASP A 50 16.01 -4.47 6.73
C ASP A 50 15.36 -5.56 5.86
N GLY A 51 14.15 -5.29 5.35
CA GLY A 51 13.39 -6.21 4.51
C GLY A 51 12.73 -7.38 5.23
N THR A 52 12.79 -7.42 6.57
CA THR A 52 12.21 -8.49 7.39
C THR A 52 11.08 -7.94 8.26
N VAL A 53 9.97 -8.68 8.36
CA VAL A 53 8.88 -8.37 9.29
C VAL A 53 9.35 -8.66 10.71
N GLU A 54 9.45 -7.63 11.54
CA GLU A 54 9.83 -7.74 12.96
C GLU A 54 8.62 -7.74 13.89
N ALA A 55 7.51 -7.13 13.47
CA ALA A 55 6.30 -7.02 14.26
C ALA A 55 5.05 -7.01 13.37
N VAL A 56 3.94 -7.46 13.92
CA VAL A 56 2.59 -7.31 13.34
C VAL A 56 1.71 -6.68 14.42
N TRP A 57 1.17 -5.50 14.13
CA TRP A 57 0.33 -4.76 15.08
C TRP A 57 -1.14 -4.81 14.64
N PRO A 58 -2.07 -5.16 15.53
CA PRO A 58 -3.49 -5.03 15.23
C PRO A 58 -3.89 -3.54 15.14
N VAL A 59 -4.75 -3.20 14.19
CA VAL A 59 -5.42 -1.89 14.14
C VAL A 59 -6.59 -1.92 15.13
N ALA A 60 -6.29 -1.75 16.41
CA ALA A 60 -7.23 -1.97 17.51
C ALA A 60 -8.49 -1.07 17.47
N ALA A 61 -8.45 0.05 16.75
CA ALA A 61 -9.56 1.00 16.64
C ALA A 61 -10.18 1.04 15.22
N ARG A 62 -9.98 0.00 14.41
CA ARG A 62 -10.54 -0.06 13.06
C ARG A 62 -12.07 0.05 13.10
N GLY A 63 -12.62 1.01 12.37
CA GLY A 63 -14.06 1.25 12.28
C GLY A 63 -14.66 2.02 13.46
N GLU A 64 -13.86 2.42 14.45
CA GLU A 64 -14.32 3.14 15.64
C GLU A 64 -14.56 4.62 15.35
N VAL A 65 -15.63 4.91 14.59
CA VAL A 65 -16.14 6.25 14.30
C VAL A 65 -17.40 6.48 15.14
N ARG A 66 -17.45 7.59 15.89
CA ARG A 66 -18.61 7.97 16.72
C ARG A 66 -19.43 9.07 16.07
#